data_AF-A0AB33T7K8-F1
#
_entry.id   AF-A0AB33T7K8-F1
#
_cell.length_a   1.000
_cell.length_b   1.000
_cell.length_c   1.000
_cell.angle_alpha   90.00
_cell.angle_beta   90.00
_cell.angle_gamma   90.00
#
_symmetry.space_group_name_H-M   'P 1'
#
loop_
_entity.id
_entity.type
_entity.pdbx_description
1 polymer ?
#
loop_
_entity_poly.entity_id
_entity_poly.type
_entity_poly.pdbx_seq_one_letter_code
_entity_poly.pdbx_strand_id
1 'polypeptide(L)'
;MRIELLTAPDCPHAASARQLVTDCLSSMALDLPIIERVGRYPSPTVLVDGADVMCPAATVLAADACRLDLPTPERLLTALRANSADHLRDAARKEPLMCADPGADSVSRDTDQKTGRHLMRTAVRLLAGGGPVTVADLCAAAGVDRADLTTAPAGRDIEYDDHHRIIGWGLTLNPSPHVYIVDGQHLYTWCAADTLLFPVILDRRAQIESRCPTTDIVVSFTVDPRSGVTDLSPSTAVISIPGSQTMDSAAVRATICDPGRFFANPQAADDWLTAHPGGTVLPVANAYPQLRLISGRLLD
;
A
#
# COMPACT_ATOMS: atom_id res chain seq x y z
N MET A 1 7.77 -16.76 -12.05
CA MET A 1 6.59 -16.45 -12.86
C MET A 1 5.47 -17.40 -12.47
N ARG A 2 4.36 -16.85 -11.98
CA ARG A 2 3.15 -17.55 -11.53
C ARG A 2 1.99 -17.20 -12.45
N ILE A 3 1.27 -18.21 -12.93
CA ILE A 3 0.15 -18.06 -13.86
C ILE A 3 -1.14 -18.49 -13.18
N GLU A 4 -2.15 -17.63 -13.16
CA GLU A 4 -3.46 -17.95 -12.59
C GLU A 4 -4.57 -17.72 -13.62
N LEU A 5 -5.55 -18.62 -13.67
CA LEU A 5 -6.77 -18.50 -14.47
C LEU A 5 -7.97 -18.42 -13.54
N LEU A 6 -8.60 -17.25 -13.49
CA LEU A 6 -9.78 -16.96 -12.68
C LEU A 6 -11.03 -17.08 -13.55
N THR A 7 -11.99 -17.90 -13.14
CA THR A 7 -13.23 -18.11 -13.87
C THR A 7 -14.46 -18.02 -12.96
N ALA A 8 -15.56 -17.54 -13.52
CA ALA A 8 -16.88 -17.66 -12.92
C ALA A 8 -17.40 -19.10 -13.10
N PRO A 9 -18.31 -19.57 -12.22
CA PRO A 9 -19.04 -20.80 -12.43
C PRO A 9 -19.66 -20.82 -13.85
N ASP A 10 -19.55 -21.96 -14.53
CA ASP A 10 -20.12 -22.21 -15.86
C ASP A 10 -19.67 -21.24 -16.97
N CYS A 11 -18.50 -20.61 -16.84
CA CYS A 11 -17.98 -19.72 -17.88
C CYS A 11 -17.77 -20.48 -19.23
N PRO A 12 -18.45 -20.08 -20.32
CA PRO A 12 -18.34 -20.76 -21.61
C PRO A 12 -16.97 -20.59 -22.28
N HIS A 13 -16.18 -19.60 -21.83
CA HIS A 13 -14.85 -19.29 -22.37
C HIS A 13 -13.70 -19.88 -21.54
N ALA A 14 -13.98 -20.58 -20.44
CA ALA A 14 -12.96 -21.12 -19.55
C ALA A 14 -12.00 -22.09 -20.28
N ALA A 15 -12.55 -23.03 -21.05
CA ALA A 15 -11.75 -24.00 -21.79
C ALA A 15 -10.87 -23.34 -22.87
N SER A 16 -11.44 -22.39 -23.62
CA SER A 16 -10.70 -21.65 -24.65
C SER A 16 -9.61 -20.77 -24.04
N ALA A 17 -9.87 -20.11 -22.90
CA ALA A 17 -8.88 -19.31 -22.19
C ALA A 17 -7.74 -20.18 -21.65
N ARG A 18 -8.05 -21.36 -21.09
CA ARG A 18 -7.04 -22.33 -20.65
C ARG A 18 -6.16 -22.78 -21.83
N GLN A 19 -6.78 -23.13 -22.96
CA GLN A 19 -6.04 -23.57 -24.14
C GLN A 19 -5.10 -22.46 -24.64
N LEU A 20 -5.59 -21.23 -24.71
CA LEU A 20 -4.80 -20.06 -25.10
C LEU A 20 -3.58 -19.86 -24.19
N VAL A 21 -3.73 -20.03 -22.87
CA VAL A 21 -2.59 -19.95 -21.94
C VAL A 21 -1.59 -21.07 -22.19
N THR A 22 -2.07 -22.30 -22.33
CA THR A 22 -1.22 -23.47 -22.63
C THR A 22 -0.45 -23.30 -23.93
N ASP A 23 -1.09 -22.81 -24.99
CA ASP A 23 -0.48 -22.59 -26.29
C ASP A 23 0.60 -21.49 -26.21
N CYS A 24 0.32 -20.40 -25.48
CA CYS A 24 1.29 -19.32 -25.30
C CYS A 24 2.51 -19.79 -24.48
N LEU A 25 2.30 -20.54 -23.40
CA LEU A 25 3.39 -21.13 -22.61
C LEU A 25 4.23 -22.10 -23.45
N SER A 26 3.59 -22.96 -24.24
CA SER A 26 4.25 -23.90 -25.15
C SER A 26 5.06 -23.17 -26.23
N SER A 27 4.52 -22.09 -26.81
CA SER A 27 5.21 -21.27 -27.82
C SER A 27 6.46 -20.56 -27.27
N MET A 28 6.50 -20.36 -25.94
CA MET A 28 7.64 -19.79 -25.22
C MET A 28 8.54 -20.86 -24.59
N ALA A 29 8.26 -22.15 -24.82
CA ALA A 29 8.94 -23.29 -24.19
C ALA A 29 8.98 -23.21 -22.65
N LEU A 30 7.92 -22.67 -22.03
CA LEU A 30 7.77 -22.55 -20.59
C LEU A 30 6.89 -23.67 -20.05
N ASP A 31 7.42 -24.51 -19.17
CA ASP A 31 6.67 -25.55 -18.47
C ASP A 31 6.25 -25.05 -17.07
N LEU A 32 5.18 -24.23 -17.04
CA LEU A 32 4.66 -23.61 -15.82
C LEU A 32 3.24 -24.10 -15.52
N PRO A 33 2.92 -24.44 -14.25
CA PRO A 33 1.57 -24.85 -13.87
C PRO A 33 0.61 -23.65 -13.93
N ILE A 34 -0.58 -23.88 -14.48
CA ILE A 34 -1.69 -22.92 -14.47
C ILE A 34 -2.52 -23.18 -13.22
N ILE A 35 -2.57 -22.20 -12.31
CA ILE A 35 -3.39 -22.28 -11.10
C ILE A 35 -4.81 -21.79 -11.41
N GLU A 36 -5.78 -22.68 -11.36
CA GLU A 36 -7.17 -22.34 -11.64
C GLU A 36 -7.97 -22.03 -10.38
N ARG A 37 -8.77 -20.97 -10.44
CA ARG A 37 -9.66 -20.57 -9.34
C ARG A 37 -11.03 -20.25 -9.90
N VAL A 38 -12.03 -20.97 -9.40
CA VAL A 38 -13.44 -20.69 -9.69
C VAL A 38 -14.02 -19.81 -8.59
N GLY A 39 -14.70 -18.73 -8.94
CA GLY A 39 -15.26 -17.79 -7.99
C GLY A 39 -15.90 -16.58 -8.66
N ARG A 40 -16.19 -15.54 -7.88
CA ARG A 40 -16.82 -14.32 -8.41
C ARG A 40 -15.77 -13.43 -9.06
N TYR A 41 -15.48 -13.67 -10.33
CA TYR A 41 -14.46 -12.92 -11.08
C TYR A 41 -15.01 -12.46 -12.43
N PRO A 42 -14.48 -11.35 -12.98
CA PRO A 42 -14.60 -11.03 -14.40
C PRO A 42 -14.07 -12.19 -15.25
N SER A 43 -14.96 -13.03 -15.76
CA SER A 43 -14.55 -14.33 -16.30
C SER A 43 -14.44 -14.32 -17.81
N PRO A 44 -13.39 -14.91 -18.42
CA PRO A 44 -12.17 -15.50 -17.81
C PRO A 44 -11.01 -14.50 -17.62
N THR A 45 -10.39 -14.42 -16.44
CA THR A 45 -9.21 -13.57 -16.20
C THR A 45 -7.92 -14.38 -16.08
N VAL A 46 -6.88 -13.96 -16.82
CA VAL A 46 -5.54 -14.54 -16.72
C VAL A 46 -4.65 -13.56 -15.97
N LEU A 47 -4.02 -14.03 -14.90
CA LEU A 47 -3.02 -13.30 -14.14
C LEU A 47 -1.61 -13.82 -14.44
N VAL A 48 -0.67 -12.91 -14.63
CA VAL A 48 0.77 -13.19 -14.65
C VAL A 48 1.40 -12.45 -13.46
N ASP A 49 1.96 -13.19 -12.52
CA ASP A 49 2.53 -12.66 -11.26
C ASP A 49 1.58 -11.70 -10.50
N GLY A 50 0.27 -11.96 -10.61
CA GLY A 50 -0.79 -11.21 -9.94
C GLY A 50 -1.39 -10.05 -10.76
N ALA A 51 -0.83 -9.72 -11.93
CA ALA A 51 -1.37 -8.67 -12.82
C ALA A 51 -2.31 -9.25 -13.89
N ASP A 52 -3.47 -8.64 -14.09
CA ASP A 52 -4.41 -9.04 -15.15
C ASP A 52 -3.84 -8.69 -16.52
N VAL A 53 -3.68 -9.69 -17.38
CA VAL A 53 -3.14 -9.54 -18.75
C VAL A 53 -3.91 -8.51 -19.57
N MET A 54 -5.19 -8.35 -19.31
CA MET A 54 -6.04 -7.43 -20.05
C MET A 54 -6.18 -6.06 -19.39
N CYS A 55 -5.97 -5.98 -18.08
CA CYS A 55 -5.93 -4.73 -17.34
C CYS A 55 -4.79 -4.73 -16.30
N PRO A 56 -3.51 -4.59 -16.73
CA PRO A 56 -2.35 -4.78 -15.85
C PRO A 56 -2.28 -3.80 -14.67
N ALA A 57 -2.98 -2.67 -14.77
CA ALA A 57 -3.05 -1.62 -13.75
C ALA A 57 -4.24 -1.78 -12.79
N ALA A 58 -5.16 -2.73 -13.02
CA ALA A 58 -6.32 -2.95 -12.17
C ALA A 58 -6.13 -4.16 -11.27
N THR A 59 -6.54 -4.01 -10.01
CA THR A 59 -6.78 -5.18 -9.14
C THR A 59 -8.05 -5.86 -9.62
N VAL A 60 -8.03 -7.17 -9.83
CA VAL A 60 -9.23 -7.93 -10.18
C VAL A 60 -10.23 -7.85 -9.02
N LEU A 61 -11.23 -7.00 -9.16
CA LEU A 61 -12.32 -6.90 -8.20
C LEU A 61 -13.25 -8.09 -8.36
N ALA A 62 -13.72 -8.64 -7.24
CA ALA A 62 -14.70 -9.71 -7.27
C ALA A 62 -16.03 -9.17 -7.84
N ALA A 63 -16.41 -9.66 -9.01
CA ALA A 63 -17.61 -9.23 -9.73
C ALA A 63 -18.24 -10.43 -10.44
N ASP A 64 -19.57 -10.54 -10.39
CA ASP A 64 -20.35 -11.55 -11.11
C ASP A 64 -20.59 -11.07 -12.55
N ALA A 65 -19.52 -10.92 -13.33
CA ALA A 65 -19.59 -10.36 -14.69
C ALA A 65 -18.81 -11.20 -15.70
N CYS A 66 -19.40 -11.42 -16.87
CA CYS A 66 -18.65 -11.87 -18.04
C CYS A 66 -17.81 -10.71 -18.55
N ARG A 67 -16.51 -10.95 -18.74
CA ARG A 67 -15.67 -9.99 -19.45
C ARG A 67 -16.07 -9.99 -20.94
N LEU A 68 -16.16 -8.81 -21.55
CA LEU A 68 -16.41 -8.68 -23.00
C LEU A 68 -15.09 -8.69 -23.80
N ASP A 69 -13.99 -8.31 -23.16
CA ASP A 69 -12.65 -8.23 -23.73
C ASP A 69 -11.85 -9.49 -23.38
N LEU A 70 -12.09 -10.60 -24.07
CA LEU A 70 -11.41 -11.88 -23.77
C LEU A 70 -9.87 -11.78 -23.93
N PRO A 71 -9.08 -12.54 -23.12
CA PRO A 71 -7.63 -12.58 -23.25
C PRO A 71 -7.20 -12.97 -24.66
N THR A 72 -6.24 -12.23 -25.22
CA THR A 72 -5.70 -12.50 -26.56
C THR A 72 -4.26 -13.04 -26.49
N PRO A 73 -3.82 -13.84 -27.48
CA PRO A 73 -2.46 -14.40 -27.49
C PRO A 73 -1.39 -13.30 -27.47
N GLU A 74 -1.59 -12.21 -28.21
CA GLU A 74 -0.63 -11.10 -28.28
C GLU A 74 -0.39 -10.44 -26.93
N ARG A 75 -1.47 -10.16 -26.18
CA ARG A 75 -1.37 -9.54 -24.85
C ARG A 75 -0.76 -10.50 -23.84
N LEU A 76 -1.12 -11.78 -23.89
CA LEU A 76 -0.54 -12.78 -23.00
C LEU A 76 0.96 -12.99 -23.28
N LEU A 77 1.36 -13.13 -24.54
CA LEU A 77 2.77 -13.25 -24.92
C LEU A 77 3.57 -12.01 -24.53
N THR A 78 2.98 -10.82 -24.62
CA THR A 78 3.62 -9.58 -24.19
C THR A 78 3.85 -9.58 -22.67
N ALA A 79 2.82 -9.95 -21.88
CA ALA A 79 2.93 -10.06 -20.43
C ALA A 79 3.95 -11.13 -20.01
N LEU A 80 3.93 -12.31 -20.64
CA LEU A 80 4.88 -13.39 -20.37
C LEU A 80 6.31 -12.99 -20.73
N ARG A 81 6.53 -12.29 -21.85
CA ARG A 81 7.86 -11.82 -22.27
C ARG A 81 8.40 -10.74 -21.35
N ALA A 82 7.56 -9.80 -20.91
CA ALA A 82 7.98 -8.78 -19.95
C ALA A 82 8.47 -9.42 -18.65
N ASN A 83 7.69 -10.35 -18.09
CA ASN A 83 8.02 -11.03 -16.84
C ASN A 83 9.15 -12.06 -17.01
N SER A 84 9.29 -12.69 -18.19
CA SER A 84 10.39 -13.60 -18.51
C SER A 84 11.70 -12.85 -18.75
N ALA A 85 11.66 -11.66 -19.37
CA ALA A 85 12.83 -10.80 -19.54
C ALA A 85 13.28 -10.23 -18.18
N ASP A 86 12.35 -9.88 -17.30
CA ASP A 86 12.69 -9.47 -15.92
C ASP A 86 13.28 -10.64 -15.13
N HIS A 87 12.71 -11.85 -15.25
CA HIS A 87 13.31 -13.06 -14.65
C HIS A 87 14.66 -13.46 -15.26
N LEU A 88 14.88 -13.29 -16.57
CA LEU A 88 16.16 -13.57 -17.23
C LEU A 88 17.20 -12.48 -16.95
N ARG A 89 16.79 -11.21 -16.76
CA ARG A 89 17.67 -10.14 -16.26
C ARG A 89 18.09 -10.38 -14.81
N ASP A 90 17.22 -11.02 -14.02
CA ASP A 90 17.54 -11.49 -12.67
C ASP A 90 18.41 -12.76 -12.68
N ALA A 91 18.21 -13.68 -13.63
CA ALA A 91 18.95 -14.95 -13.72
C ALA A 91 20.32 -14.83 -14.42
N ALA A 92 20.46 -14.01 -15.48
CA ALA A 92 21.74 -13.76 -16.17
C ALA A 92 22.75 -13.01 -15.28
N ARG A 93 22.29 -12.44 -14.17
CA ARG A 93 23.12 -11.81 -13.13
C ARG A 93 23.79 -12.84 -12.19
N LYS A 94 23.58 -14.16 -12.41
CA LYS A 94 23.93 -15.21 -11.44
C LYS A 94 24.93 -16.32 -11.87
N GLU A 95 25.62 -16.28 -13.02
CA GLU A 95 26.71 -17.27 -13.28
C GLU A 95 28.02 -16.68 -13.85
N PRO A 96 29.20 -17.31 -13.56
CA PRO A 96 30.42 -16.58 -13.23
C PRO A 96 31.53 -16.68 -14.29
N LEU A 97 32.26 -15.58 -14.51
CA LEU A 97 33.62 -15.63 -15.06
C LEU A 97 34.49 -14.54 -14.43
N MET A 98 35.67 -14.95 -13.97
CA MET A 98 36.60 -14.21 -13.12
C MET A 98 36.91 -12.77 -13.53
N CYS A 99 37.11 -11.97 -12.48
CA CYS A 99 37.82 -10.69 -12.37
C CYS A 99 37.04 -9.39 -12.72
N ALA A 100 36.20 -8.95 -11.77
CA ALA A 100 36.07 -7.59 -11.20
C ALA A 100 34.62 -7.36 -10.70
N ASP A 101 34.41 -7.21 -9.39
CA ASP A 101 33.11 -7.24 -8.69
C ASP A 101 32.11 -6.10 -9.02
N PRO A 102 30.87 -6.41 -9.45
CA PRO A 102 29.73 -5.49 -9.38
C PRO A 102 28.51 -6.21 -8.75
N GLY A 103 28.55 -6.47 -7.44
CA GLY A 103 27.54 -7.25 -6.70
C GLY A 103 26.90 -6.57 -5.47
N ALA A 104 27.20 -5.30 -5.20
CA ALA A 104 26.77 -4.64 -3.95
C ALA A 104 25.34 -4.03 -4.00
N ASP A 105 24.84 -3.60 -5.17
CA ASP A 105 23.76 -2.59 -5.21
C ASP A 105 22.31 -3.09 -5.10
N SER A 106 21.98 -4.37 -5.38
CA SER A 106 20.59 -4.87 -5.35
C SER A 106 20.21 -5.52 -4.02
N VAL A 107 21.12 -6.28 -3.41
CA VAL A 107 20.97 -6.81 -2.03
C VAL A 107 21.01 -5.66 -1.03
N SER A 108 21.87 -4.67 -1.27
CA SER A 108 21.91 -3.43 -0.49
C SER A 108 20.57 -2.70 -0.56
N ARG A 109 19.92 -2.57 -1.73
CA ARG A 109 18.64 -1.88 -1.86
C ARG A 109 17.44 -2.55 -1.17
N ASP A 110 17.28 -3.87 -1.24
CA ASP A 110 16.20 -4.56 -0.50
C ASP A 110 16.45 -4.53 1.02
N THR A 111 17.71 -4.68 1.42
CA THR A 111 18.12 -4.55 2.84
C THR A 111 17.93 -3.12 3.35
N ASP A 112 18.27 -2.12 2.55
CA ASP A 112 18.09 -0.70 2.86
C ASP A 112 16.61 -0.34 2.96
N GLN A 113 15.76 -0.86 2.06
CA GLN A 113 14.32 -0.65 2.14
C GLN A 113 13.69 -1.30 3.37
N LYS A 114 14.09 -2.54 3.71
CA LYS A 114 13.66 -3.22 4.96
C LYS A 114 14.14 -2.47 6.20
N THR A 115 15.37 -2.00 6.19
CA THR A 115 15.96 -1.19 7.26
C THR A 115 15.21 0.13 7.42
N GLY A 116 14.90 0.80 6.31
CA GLY A 116 14.12 2.03 6.29
C GLY A 116 12.70 1.85 6.84
N ARG A 117 11.99 0.80 6.43
CA ARG A 117 10.68 0.44 7.02
C ARG A 117 10.81 0.13 8.52
N HIS A 118 11.88 -0.55 8.93
CA HIS A 118 12.14 -0.82 10.33
C HIS A 118 12.39 0.46 11.14
N LEU A 119 13.14 1.42 10.60
CA LEU A 119 13.38 2.72 11.24
C LEU A 119 12.07 3.49 11.40
N MET A 120 11.29 3.59 10.33
CA MET A 120 9.97 4.23 10.33
C MET A 120 9.08 3.66 11.46
N ARG A 121 8.83 2.33 11.46
CA ARG A 121 7.96 1.70 12.47
C ARG A 121 8.49 1.89 13.90
N THR A 122 9.81 1.92 14.08
CA THR A 122 10.43 2.13 15.40
C THR A 122 10.22 3.57 15.86
N ALA A 123 10.37 4.55 14.96
CA ALA A 123 10.09 5.95 15.26
C ALA A 123 8.62 6.17 15.66
N VAL A 124 7.65 5.57 14.95
CA VAL A 124 6.22 5.63 15.32
C VAL A 124 5.99 5.09 16.73
N ARG A 125 6.59 3.94 17.06
CA ARG A 125 6.46 3.32 18.38
C ARG A 125 7.06 4.19 19.49
N LEU A 126 8.18 4.87 19.23
CA LEU A 126 8.80 5.78 20.19
C LEU A 126 7.96 7.06 20.36
N LEU A 127 7.49 7.65 19.25
CA LEU A 127 6.62 8.85 19.26
C LEU A 127 5.29 8.60 19.95
N ALA A 128 4.76 7.38 19.92
CA ALA A 128 3.56 7.00 20.67
C ALA A 128 3.70 7.18 22.19
N GLY A 129 4.93 7.33 22.70
CA GLY A 129 5.20 7.72 24.09
C GLY A 129 4.93 9.19 24.42
N GLY A 130 4.60 10.03 23.42
CA GLY A 130 4.22 11.44 23.60
C GLY A 130 5.37 12.43 23.74
N GLY A 131 6.60 11.99 23.48
CA GLY A 131 7.79 12.84 23.55
C GLY A 131 8.61 12.85 22.24
N PRO A 132 9.46 13.87 22.06
CA PRO A 132 10.39 13.94 20.95
C PRO A 132 11.42 12.80 21.02
N VAL A 133 11.83 12.28 19.86
CA VAL A 133 12.72 11.12 19.75
C VAL A 133 14.07 11.56 19.18
N THR A 134 15.17 11.25 19.87
CA THR A 134 16.49 11.51 19.30
C THR A 134 16.84 10.45 18.26
N VAL A 135 17.68 10.80 17.27
CA VAL A 135 18.19 9.82 16.29
C VAL A 135 18.98 8.70 17.00
N ALA A 136 19.66 9.01 18.10
CA ALA A 136 20.38 8.01 18.90
C ALA A 136 19.43 7.00 19.55
N ASP A 137 18.32 7.46 20.15
CA ASP A 137 17.30 6.57 20.74
C ASP A 137 16.63 5.70 19.67
N LEU A 138 16.36 6.29 18.49
CA LEU A 138 15.84 5.55 17.34
C LEU A 138 16.80 4.44 16.90
N CYS A 139 18.08 4.77 16.69
CA CYS A 139 19.11 3.80 16.30
C CYS A 139 19.24 2.67 17.34
N ALA A 140 19.31 3.02 18.62
CA ALA A 140 19.40 2.07 19.72
C ALA A 140 18.17 1.13 19.76
N ALA A 141 16.96 1.68 19.62
CA ALA A 141 15.72 0.90 19.60
C ALA A 141 15.57 0.03 18.34
N ALA A 142 16.12 0.47 17.21
CA ALA A 142 16.14 -0.26 15.94
C ALA A 142 17.31 -1.26 15.84
N GLY A 143 18.24 -1.27 16.82
CA GLY A 143 19.41 -2.15 16.81
C GLY A 143 20.41 -1.84 15.70
N VAL A 144 20.49 -0.58 15.26
CA VAL A 144 21.43 -0.13 14.22
C VAL A 144 22.42 0.89 14.79
N ASP A 145 23.65 0.90 14.28
CA ASP A 145 24.71 1.83 14.72
C ASP A 145 24.51 3.23 14.12
N ARG A 146 24.17 3.29 12.83
CA ARG A 146 23.86 4.52 12.10
C ARG A 146 22.67 4.29 11.17
N ALA A 147 21.83 5.30 11.03
CA ALA A 147 20.68 5.30 10.14
C ALA A 147 20.76 6.46 9.15
N ASP A 148 20.61 6.19 7.87
CA ASP A 148 20.18 7.21 6.91
C ASP A 148 18.65 7.21 6.89
N LEU A 149 18.05 8.22 7.51
CA LEU A 149 16.59 8.29 7.58
C LEU A 149 15.97 8.64 6.22
N THR A 150 16.73 9.18 5.27
CA THR A 150 16.20 9.64 3.98
C THR A 150 15.86 8.49 3.02
N THR A 151 16.38 7.29 3.28
CA THR A 151 16.07 6.07 2.49
C THR A 151 14.80 5.37 3.00
N ALA A 152 14.32 5.74 4.18
CA ALA A 152 13.11 5.20 4.77
C ALA A 152 11.83 5.81 4.13
N PRO A 153 10.68 5.12 4.19
CA PRO A 153 9.42 5.63 3.67
C PRO A 153 9.09 7.01 4.26
N ALA A 154 8.82 7.99 3.39
CA ALA A 154 8.60 9.40 3.77
C ALA A 154 9.73 10.00 4.63
N GLY A 155 10.95 9.46 4.55
CA GLY A 155 12.10 9.88 5.36
C GLY A 155 12.57 11.31 5.13
N ARG A 156 12.21 11.89 3.97
CA ARG A 156 12.47 13.31 3.66
C ARG A 156 11.43 14.26 4.23
N ASP A 157 10.27 13.75 4.66
CA ASP A 157 9.17 14.54 5.22
C ASP A 157 9.22 14.58 6.76
N ILE A 158 10.21 13.96 7.40
CA ILE A 158 10.33 13.89 8.86
C ILE A 158 10.35 15.30 9.46
N GLU A 159 9.51 15.49 10.48
CA GLU A 159 9.45 16.73 11.26
C GLU A 159 10.47 16.68 12.40
N TYR A 160 11.24 17.74 12.53
CA TYR A 160 12.22 17.92 13.59
C TYR A 160 11.91 19.18 14.42
N ASP A 161 12.24 19.14 15.71
CA ASP A 161 12.30 20.35 16.53
C ASP A 161 13.63 21.10 16.38
N ASP A 162 13.76 22.23 17.08
CA ASP A 162 14.97 23.07 17.07
C ASP A 162 16.23 22.35 17.59
N HIS A 163 16.07 21.23 18.28
CA HIS A 163 17.17 20.39 18.78
C HIS A 163 17.48 19.21 17.85
N HIS A 164 16.90 19.19 16.64
CA HIS A 164 16.99 18.11 15.68
C HIS A 164 16.51 16.75 16.21
N ARG A 165 15.53 16.77 17.13
CA ARG A 165 14.81 15.56 17.56
C ARG A 165 13.60 15.36 16.67
N ILE A 166 13.31 14.11 16.34
CA ILE A 166 12.15 13.72 15.56
C ILE A 166 10.90 14.01 16.39
N ILE A 167 10.01 14.83 15.85
CA ILE A 167 8.70 15.14 16.44
C ILE A 167 7.54 14.65 15.58
N GLY A 168 7.81 14.21 14.35
CA GLY A 168 6.78 13.65 13.49
C GLY A 168 7.32 12.82 12.34
N TRP A 169 6.69 11.67 12.12
CA TRP A 169 6.90 10.82 10.97
C TRP A 169 5.61 10.05 10.72
N GLY A 170 4.67 10.68 9.99
CA GLY A 170 3.29 10.23 9.90
C GLY A 170 2.51 10.41 11.21
N LEU A 171 2.92 9.78 12.31
CA LEU A 171 2.49 10.10 13.67
C LEU A 171 3.33 11.28 14.16
N THR A 172 2.70 12.29 14.77
CA THR A 172 3.37 13.56 15.10
C THR A 172 2.87 14.21 16.39
N LEU A 173 3.76 14.96 17.03
CA LEU A 173 3.47 15.84 18.16
C LEU A 173 2.90 17.19 17.70
N ASN A 174 3.08 17.55 16.43
CA ASN A 174 2.55 18.78 15.88
C ASN A 174 1.03 18.67 15.69
N PRO A 175 0.25 19.66 16.15
CA PRO A 175 -1.19 19.66 15.93
C PRO A 175 -1.55 19.53 14.45
N SER A 176 -2.46 18.60 14.16
CA SER A 176 -3.07 18.41 12.85
C SER A 176 -4.59 18.26 13.01
N PRO A 177 -5.37 18.32 11.92
CA PRO A 177 -6.79 18.01 11.96
C PRO A 177 -7.11 16.58 12.42
N HIS A 178 -6.15 15.66 12.40
CA HIS A 178 -6.33 14.24 12.71
C HIS A 178 -5.74 13.93 14.09
N VAL A 179 -6.56 14.10 15.12
CA VAL A 179 -6.23 13.76 16.50
C VAL A 179 -6.13 12.24 16.63
N TYR A 180 -5.06 11.79 17.31
CA TYR A 180 -4.76 10.38 17.53
C TYR A 180 -4.44 10.14 19.00
N ILE A 181 -5.35 9.47 19.71
CA ILE A 181 -5.21 9.21 21.14
C ILE A 181 -4.87 7.73 21.36
N VAL A 182 -3.71 7.44 21.94
CA VAL A 182 -3.23 6.08 22.22
C VAL A 182 -2.61 6.02 23.61
N ASP A 183 -2.98 5.02 24.41
CA ASP A 183 -2.50 4.84 25.78
C ASP A 183 -2.56 6.11 26.66
N GLY A 184 -3.58 6.96 26.43
CA GLY A 184 -3.78 8.25 27.13
C GLY A 184 -2.92 9.40 26.60
N GLN A 185 -2.02 9.16 25.65
CA GLN A 185 -1.26 10.20 24.96
C GLN A 185 -2.12 10.85 23.88
N HIS A 186 -2.07 12.18 23.81
CA HIS A 186 -2.79 12.97 22.80
C HIS A 186 -1.81 13.40 21.71
N LEU A 187 -1.90 12.76 20.56
CA LEU A 187 -1.00 12.94 19.41
C LEU A 187 -1.82 13.31 18.17
N TYR A 188 -1.15 13.38 17.03
CA TYR A 188 -1.77 13.68 15.75
C TYR A 188 -1.17 12.82 14.65
N THR A 189 -1.86 12.72 13.50
CA THR A 189 -1.30 12.12 12.28
C THR A 189 -1.26 13.10 11.12
N TRP A 190 -0.42 12.85 10.12
CA TRP A 190 -0.34 13.70 8.92
C TRP A 190 -1.60 13.61 8.06
N CYS A 191 -2.25 12.44 7.99
CA CYS A 191 -3.47 12.27 7.21
C CYS A 191 -4.49 11.32 7.83
N ALA A 192 -5.65 11.22 7.18
CA ALA A 192 -6.71 10.28 7.53
C ALA A 192 -6.25 8.81 7.43
N ALA A 193 -5.46 8.43 6.43
CA ALA A 193 -5.02 7.04 6.25
C ALA A 193 -4.06 6.58 7.36
N ASP A 194 -3.16 7.46 7.81
CA ASP A 194 -2.24 7.20 8.92
C ASP A 194 -2.98 6.78 10.21
N THR A 195 -4.16 7.37 10.49
CA THR A 195 -4.99 6.99 11.66
C THR A 195 -5.43 5.52 11.63
N LEU A 196 -5.56 4.94 10.45
CA LEU A 196 -5.96 3.55 10.23
C LEU A 196 -4.75 2.61 10.09
N LEU A 197 -3.59 3.13 9.69
CA LEU A 197 -2.36 2.34 9.50
C LEU A 197 -1.63 2.06 10.83
N PHE A 198 -1.52 3.06 11.71
CA PHE A 198 -0.67 2.97 12.91
C PHE A 198 -1.16 2.05 14.03
N PRO A 199 -2.46 1.80 14.26
CA PRO A 199 -2.90 0.83 15.27
C PRO A 199 -2.25 -0.54 15.10
N VAL A 200 -2.02 -0.98 13.85
CA VAL A 200 -1.35 -2.25 13.51
C VAL A 200 0.15 -2.18 13.78
N ILE A 201 0.81 -1.05 13.49
CA ILE A 201 2.24 -0.85 13.75
C ILE A 201 2.54 -0.79 15.26
N LEU A 202 1.64 -0.15 16.01
CA LEU A 202 1.72 0.01 17.46
C LEU A 202 1.24 -1.23 18.23
N ASP A 203 0.43 -2.09 17.62
CA ASP A 203 -0.34 -3.15 18.28
C ASP A 203 -1.11 -2.59 19.49
N ARG A 204 -1.77 -1.44 19.28
CA ARG A 204 -2.55 -0.70 20.27
C ARG A 204 -3.82 -0.17 19.63
N ARG A 205 -4.90 -0.10 20.42
CA ARG A 205 -6.11 0.63 20.04
C ARG A 205 -5.85 2.13 20.07
N ALA A 206 -6.51 2.88 19.19
CA ALA A 206 -6.47 4.33 19.18
C ALA A 206 -7.87 4.93 19.02
N GLN A 207 -8.10 6.07 19.68
CA GLN A 207 -9.29 6.90 19.44
C GLN A 207 -8.90 8.03 18.48
N ILE A 208 -9.72 8.21 17.45
CA ILE A 208 -9.48 9.16 16.37
C ILE A 208 -10.55 10.23 16.40
N GLU A 209 -10.15 11.49 16.28
CA GLU A 209 -11.03 12.61 15.99
C GLU A 209 -10.49 13.38 14.79
N SER A 210 -11.36 13.74 13.85
CA SER A 210 -11.04 14.57 12.70
C SER A 210 -12.21 15.47 12.36
N ARG A 211 -11.99 16.52 11.55
CA ARG A 211 -13.07 17.35 11.01
C ARG A 211 -13.20 17.19 9.51
N CYS A 212 -14.43 17.10 9.04
CA CYS A 212 -14.74 17.16 7.62
C CYS A 212 -14.44 18.58 7.11
N PRO A 213 -13.54 18.76 6.12
CA PRO A 213 -13.17 20.10 5.66
C PRO A 213 -14.32 20.85 4.97
N THR A 214 -15.32 20.13 4.48
CA THR A 214 -16.47 20.70 3.75
C THR A 214 -17.62 21.11 4.67
N THR A 215 -17.84 20.39 5.78
CA THR A 215 -19.02 20.55 6.63
C THR A 215 -18.71 20.91 8.08
N ASP A 216 -17.44 20.86 8.47
CA ASP A 216 -16.93 21.00 9.84
C ASP A 216 -17.48 19.99 10.86
N ILE A 217 -18.28 19.01 10.40
CA ILE A 217 -18.75 17.90 11.23
C ILE A 217 -17.55 17.08 11.68
N VAL A 218 -17.52 16.78 12.97
CA VAL A 218 -16.52 15.90 13.58
C VAL A 218 -16.77 14.46 13.15
N VAL A 219 -15.71 13.82 12.64
CA VAL A 219 -15.61 12.39 12.39
C VAL A 219 -14.80 11.77 13.52
N SER A 220 -15.41 10.89 14.29
CA SER A 220 -14.77 10.22 15.43
C SER A 220 -14.99 8.71 15.39
N PHE A 221 -14.00 7.93 15.79
CA PHE A 221 -14.08 6.47 15.89
C PHE A 221 -12.95 5.88 16.73
N THR A 222 -13.09 4.61 17.12
CA THR A 222 -11.99 3.82 17.67
C THR A 222 -11.48 2.85 16.60
N VAL A 223 -10.17 2.71 16.47
CA VAL A 223 -9.54 1.66 15.65
C VAL A 223 -8.83 0.69 16.57
N ASP A 224 -9.18 -0.59 16.44
CA ASP A 224 -8.48 -1.69 17.08
C ASP A 224 -7.73 -2.52 16.02
N PRO A 225 -6.45 -2.88 16.23
CA PRO A 225 -5.67 -3.62 15.24
C PRO A 225 -6.27 -4.99 14.88
N ARG A 226 -7.08 -5.58 15.77
CA ARG A 226 -7.70 -6.90 15.60
C ARG A 226 -9.11 -6.78 15.06
N SER A 227 -9.98 -6.02 15.72
CA SER A 227 -11.40 -5.92 15.35
C SER A 227 -11.73 -4.83 14.33
N GLY A 228 -10.81 -3.90 14.06
CA GLY A 228 -10.99 -2.81 13.11
C GLY A 228 -11.73 -1.61 13.69
N VAL A 229 -12.48 -0.91 12.84
CA VAL A 229 -13.16 0.35 13.18
C VAL A 229 -14.43 0.08 13.98
N THR A 230 -14.61 0.78 15.09
CA THR A 230 -15.78 0.75 15.97
C THR A 230 -16.18 2.17 16.37
N ASP A 231 -17.41 2.35 16.85
CA ASP A 231 -17.95 3.64 17.32
C ASP A 231 -17.84 4.79 16.30
N LEU A 232 -17.97 4.48 15.00
CA LEU A 232 -17.88 5.46 13.93
C LEU A 232 -19.06 6.43 13.92
N SER A 233 -18.76 7.71 14.05
CA SER A 233 -19.71 8.81 13.96
C SER A 233 -19.15 9.96 13.10
N PRO A 234 -19.91 10.47 12.12
CA PRO A 234 -21.15 9.90 11.59
C PRO A 234 -20.86 8.54 10.92
N SER A 235 -21.82 7.61 10.95
CA SER A 235 -21.67 6.29 10.33
C SER A 235 -21.51 6.35 8.80
N THR A 236 -21.87 7.48 8.20
CA THR A 236 -21.70 7.77 6.77
C THR A 236 -20.31 8.26 6.41
N ALA A 237 -19.41 8.47 7.39
CA ALA A 237 -18.11 9.04 7.14
C ALA A 237 -17.31 8.24 6.09
N VAL A 238 -16.60 8.97 5.25
CA VAL A 238 -15.75 8.44 4.19
C VAL A 238 -14.33 8.97 4.33
N ILE A 239 -13.37 8.22 3.80
CA ILE A 239 -11.98 8.63 3.67
C ILE A 239 -11.65 8.85 2.20
N SER A 240 -10.89 9.89 1.91
CA SER A 240 -10.29 10.11 0.61
C SER A 240 -8.85 9.59 0.56
N ILE A 241 -8.52 8.91 -0.53
CA ILE A 241 -7.19 8.34 -0.80
C ILE A 241 -6.74 8.86 -2.16
N PRO A 242 -5.72 9.73 -2.22
CA PRO A 242 -5.14 10.19 -3.48
C PRO A 242 -4.66 9.01 -4.33
N GLY A 243 -4.71 9.17 -5.65
CA GLY A 243 -4.26 8.14 -6.57
C GLY A 243 -2.75 7.90 -6.48
N SER A 244 -2.30 6.65 -6.63
CA SER A 244 -0.87 6.32 -6.55
C SER A 244 -0.02 7.00 -7.62
N GLN A 245 -0.62 7.39 -8.75
CA GLN A 245 0.00 8.14 -9.83
C GLN A 245 0.42 9.56 -9.44
N THR A 246 -0.17 10.13 -8.37
CA THR A 246 0.21 11.45 -7.86
C THR A 246 1.30 11.37 -6.80
N MET A 247 1.68 10.17 -6.36
CA MET A 247 2.67 9.99 -5.30
C MET A 247 4.08 10.40 -5.76
N ASP A 248 4.67 11.36 -5.05
CA ASP A 248 6.11 11.60 -5.11
C ASP A 248 6.77 11.02 -3.85
N SER A 249 7.64 10.03 -4.03
CA SER A 249 8.39 9.42 -2.92
C SER A 249 9.28 10.38 -2.14
N ALA A 250 9.66 11.52 -2.73
CA ALA A 250 10.46 12.55 -2.06
C ALA A 250 9.60 13.59 -1.32
N ALA A 251 8.29 13.59 -1.52
CA ALA A 251 7.33 14.53 -0.95
C ALA A 251 6.00 13.81 -0.67
N VAL A 252 6.07 12.69 0.06
CA VAL A 252 4.92 11.84 0.36
C VAL A 252 3.88 12.64 1.13
N ARG A 253 4.32 13.49 2.06
CA ARG A 253 3.40 14.33 2.82
C ARG A 253 2.57 15.25 1.92
N ALA A 254 3.24 16.01 1.06
CA ALA A 254 2.55 16.97 0.18
C ALA A 254 1.66 16.30 -0.87
N THR A 255 2.06 15.13 -1.38
CA THR A 255 1.38 14.48 -2.51
C THR A 255 0.31 13.47 -2.10
N ILE A 256 0.43 12.87 -0.91
CA ILE A 256 -0.49 11.84 -0.40
C ILE A 256 -1.15 12.25 0.91
N CYS A 257 -0.39 12.68 1.91
CA CYS A 257 -0.96 12.91 3.24
C CYS A 257 -1.83 14.18 3.31
N ASP A 258 -1.30 15.32 2.89
CA ASP A 258 -2.00 16.61 2.92
C ASP A 258 -3.37 16.60 2.19
N PRO A 259 -3.52 15.93 1.02
CA PRO A 259 -4.81 15.77 0.38
C PRO A 259 -5.68 14.62 0.94
N GLY A 260 -5.14 13.69 1.73
CA GLY A 260 -5.89 12.56 2.30
C GLY A 260 -6.72 12.95 3.54
N ARG A 261 -8.05 12.98 3.41
CA ARG A 261 -8.97 13.55 4.43
C ARG A 261 -10.09 12.59 4.82
N PHE A 262 -10.74 12.88 5.95
CA PHE A 262 -12.07 12.34 6.26
C PHE A 262 -13.16 13.34 5.85
N PHE A 263 -14.28 12.82 5.38
CA PHE A 263 -15.49 13.59 5.11
C PHE A 263 -16.69 12.97 5.85
N ALA A 264 -17.65 13.79 6.23
CA ALA A 264 -18.82 13.36 7.01
C ALA A 264 -19.73 12.39 6.24
N ASN A 265 -19.74 12.49 4.92
CA ASN A 265 -20.52 11.64 4.01
C ASN A 265 -19.91 11.72 2.59
N PRO A 266 -20.33 10.84 1.64
CA PRO A 266 -19.83 10.87 0.28
C PRO A 266 -20.00 12.22 -0.44
N GLN A 267 -21.17 12.85 -0.30
CA GLN A 267 -21.49 14.14 -0.95
C GLN A 267 -20.52 15.25 -0.56
N ALA A 268 -20.06 15.25 0.70
CA ALA A 268 -19.08 16.21 1.18
C ALA A 268 -17.70 16.07 0.52
N ALA A 269 -17.42 14.93 -0.14
CA ALA A 269 -16.15 14.66 -0.82
C ALA A 269 -16.21 14.90 -2.34
N ASP A 270 -17.33 15.33 -2.91
CA ASP A 270 -17.51 15.48 -4.37
C ASP A 270 -16.52 16.47 -5.00
N ASP A 271 -16.34 17.64 -4.37
CA ASP A 271 -15.35 18.64 -4.83
C ASP A 271 -13.93 18.09 -4.73
N TRP A 272 -13.65 17.28 -3.71
CA TRP A 272 -12.35 16.64 -3.55
C TRP A 272 -12.08 15.64 -4.68
N LEU A 273 -13.06 14.81 -5.04
CA LEU A 273 -12.96 13.86 -6.17
C LEU A 273 -12.74 14.59 -7.49
N THR A 274 -13.41 15.72 -7.68
CA THR A 274 -13.24 16.58 -8.86
C THR A 274 -11.81 17.14 -8.94
N ALA A 275 -11.26 17.57 -7.81
CA ALA A 275 -9.92 18.13 -7.71
C ALA A 275 -8.79 17.07 -7.76
N HIS A 276 -9.08 15.80 -7.48
CA HIS A 276 -8.09 14.71 -7.44
C HIS A 276 -8.46 13.56 -8.40
N PRO A 277 -8.31 13.75 -9.72
CA PRO A 277 -8.57 12.70 -10.70
C PRO A 277 -7.79 11.41 -10.42
N GLY A 278 -8.52 10.30 -10.29
CA GLY A 278 -7.96 8.99 -9.96
C GLY A 278 -7.66 8.78 -8.46
N GLY A 279 -8.01 9.75 -7.61
CA GLY A 279 -8.25 9.51 -6.19
C GLY A 279 -9.53 8.71 -5.99
N THR A 280 -9.67 8.12 -4.80
CA THR A 280 -10.83 7.31 -4.42
C THR A 280 -11.41 7.79 -3.10
N VAL A 281 -12.72 7.64 -2.94
CA VAL A 281 -13.43 7.89 -1.68
C VAL A 281 -14.13 6.61 -1.26
N LEU A 282 -13.91 6.18 -0.03
CA LEU A 282 -14.41 4.92 0.49
C LEU A 282 -15.07 5.13 1.86
N PRO A 283 -16.13 4.38 2.22
CA PRO A 283 -16.60 4.34 3.60
C PRO A 283 -15.47 3.95 4.55
N VAL A 284 -15.34 4.63 5.69
CA VAL A 284 -14.25 4.39 6.66
C VAL A 284 -14.20 2.92 7.10
N ALA A 285 -15.37 2.32 7.32
CA ALA A 285 -15.49 0.89 7.67
C ALA A 285 -14.89 -0.06 6.61
N ASN A 286 -14.93 0.32 5.33
CA ASN A 286 -14.41 -0.49 4.22
C ASN A 286 -12.94 -0.19 3.90
N ALA A 287 -12.45 0.98 4.30
CA ALA A 287 -11.08 1.40 4.04
C ALA A 287 -10.06 0.68 4.94
N TYR A 288 -10.42 0.39 6.19
CA TYR A 288 -9.50 -0.25 7.14
C TYR A 288 -8.91 -1.58 6.64
N PRO A 289 -9.70 -2.55 6.12
CA PRO A 289 -9.14 -3.79 5.56
C PRO A 289 -8.17 -3.56 4.38
N GLN A 290 -8.40 -2.53 3.57
CA GLN A 290 -7.56 -2.23 2.40
C GLN A 290 -6.23 -1.61 2.83
N LEU A 291 -6.28 -0.63 3.75
CA LEU A 291 -5.09 0.02 4.29
C LEU A 291 -4.26 -0.94 5.15
N ARG A 292 -4.88 -1.93 5.79
CA ARG A 292 -4.17 -2.97 6.55
C ARG A 292 -3.18 -3.76 5.70
N LEU A 293 -3.41 -3.90 4.39
CA LEU A 293 -2.43 -4.53 3.47
C LEU A 293 -1.14 -3.70 3.36
N ILE A 294 -1.25 -2.38 3.43
CA ILE A 294 -0.10 -1.46 3.45
C ILE A 294 0.61 -1.58 4.80
N SER A 295 -0.13 -1.62 5.92
CA SER A 295 0.46 -1.87 7.25
C SER A 295 1.25 -3.17 7.30
N GLY A 296 0.76 -4.25 6.67
CA GLY A 296 1.47 -5.52 6.58
C GLY A 296 2.84 -5.38 5.91
N ARG A 297 2.90 -4.69 4.76
CA ARG A 297 4.17 -4.42 4.06
C ARG A 297 5.13 -3.54 4.85
N LEU A 298 4.62 -2.69 5.75
CA LEU A 298 5.44 -1.89 6.67
C LEU A 298 5.98 -2.72 7.85
N LEU A 299 5.36 -3.86 8.14
CA LEU A 299 5.83 -4.81 9.15
C LEU A 299 6.85 -5.83 8.60
N ASP A 300 6.77 -6.14 7.31
CA ASP A 300 7.70 -7.03 6.58
C ASP A 300 9.07 -6.37 6.26
#